data_AF-A0A949IQ13-F1
#
_entry.id   AF-A0A949IQ13-F1
#
_cell.length_a   1.000
_cell.length_b   1.000
_cell.length_c   1.000
_cell.angle_alpha   90.00
_cell.angle_beta   90.00
_cell.angle_gamma   90.00
#
_symmetry.space_group_name_H-M   'P 1'
#
loop_
_entity.id
_entity.type
_entity.pdbx_description
1 polymer ?
#
loop_
_entity_poly.entity_id
_entity_poly.type
_entity_poly.pdbx_seq_one_letter_code
_entity_poly.pdbx_strand_id
1 'polypeptide(L)'
;MSRTEFRDFACALALALSVSLSSAFFLTSRAASPDPGIALSAAELTELLTQPNVGVKATNLQVVGAGPDVTVLAQKESASSERDLKIDAVFLAKALIVAAPKQVSRVKVLFSQAGHDGRFVNISDKQITQYGSGKISAEQFLATLHLVPVEATPAPDLVPGGQYERRLLVWQRIEKLRKSGTGVEPFEALFSEIENTVKSGRDDPGKKLSFLENKLADQEDALAQAKRTARGLGVPASKNSQSGGGGSTVAGALPSFPTGAAGGGSRENQGGQSSQSGQNSQGPIPSDHVKLRMLFRERAENYINIARGKDYKVAEQMVSLKRQIELAFAADRPGQGFLLMRQFQALAKQTSNVDMFAPGESNIGPGGLPEGGPIGGPRGNGGPNGGPP
;
A
#
# COMPACT_ATOMS: atom_id res chain seq x y z
N MET A 1 -26.75 -9.62 34.00
CA MET A 1 -25.75 -10.66 34.37
C MET A 1 -25.68 -10.74 35.88
N SER A 2 -26.11 -11.87 36.43
CA SER A 2 -26.27 -12.10 37.86
C SER A 2 -24.93 -12.47 38.50
N ARG A 3 -24.75 -12.09 39.78
CA ARG A 3 -23.54 -12.39 40.58
C ARG A 3 -23.22 -13.89 40.73
N THR A 4 -24.13 -14.77 40.33
CA THR A 4 -23.96 -16.22 40.34
C THR A 4 -23.17 -16.73 39.13
N GLU A 5 -23.25 -16.08 37.95
CA GLU A 5 -22.49 -16.51 36.76
C GLU A 5 -20.99 -16.16 36.84
N PHE A 6 -20.60 -15.27 37.76
CA PHE A 6 -19.21 -14.83 37.95
C PHE A 6 -18.35 -15.84 38.74
N ARG A 7 -18.99 -16.71 39.56
CA ARG A 7 -18.27 -17.73 40.33
C ARG A 7 -17.94 -18.97 39.49
N ASP A 8 -18.80 -19.30 38.53
CA ASP A 8 -18.59 -20.47 37.66
C ASP A 8 -17.50 -20.19 36.61
N PHE A 9 -17.35 -18.94 36.16
CA PHE A 9 -16.25 -18.55 35.25
C PHE A 9 -14.87 -18.51 35.94
N ALA A 10 -14.82 -18.15 37.23
CA ALA A 10 -13.56 -18.16 37.99
C ALA A 10 -13.07 -19.58 38.32
N CYS A 11 -14.00 -20.53 38.55
CA CYS A 11 -13.65 -21.95 38.71
C CYS A 11 -13.20 -22.60 37.39
N ALA A 12 -13.80 -22.24 36.25
CA ALA A 12 -13.38 -22.75 34.95
C ALA A 12 -11.99 -22.24 34.52
N LEU A 13 -11.64 -20.99 34.87
CA LEU A 13 -10.30 -20.43 34.59
C LEU A 13 -9.21 -21.01 35.51
N ALA A 14 -9.56 -21.40 36.74
CA ALA A 14 -8.62 -22.02 37.68
C ALA A 14 -8.42 -23.53 37.42
N LEU A 15 -9.41 -24.23 36.86
CA LEU A 15 -9.28 -25.65 36.45
C LEU A 15 -8.62 -25.82 35.07
N ALA A 16 -8.71 -24.83 34.18
CA ALA A 16 -7.96 -24.82 32.92
C ALA A 16 -6.46 -24.51 33.09
N LEU A 17 -6.02 -24.07 34.29
CA LEU A 17 -4.60 -23.87 34.62
C LEU A 17 -4.00 -24.99 35.51
N SER A 18 -4.77 -25.99 35.95
CA SER A 18 -4.28 -27.04 36.86
C SER A 18 -4.25 -28.46 36.27
N VAL A 19 -4.66 -28.67 35.02
CA VAL A 19 -4.55 -29.96 34.34
C VAL A 19 -3.61 -29.86 33.13
N SER A 20 -2.30 -29.92 33.39
CA SER A 20 -1.34 -30.67 32.57
C SER A 20 0.05 -30.68 33.23
N LEU A 21 0.14 -31.30 34.41
CA LEU A 21 1.37 -31.94 34.87
C LEU A 21 1.20 -33.44 34.61
N SER A 22 2.10 -34.04 33.84
CA SER A 22 2.18 -35.47 33.50
C SER A 22 1.47 -35.89 32.20
N SER A 23 1.98 -35.41 31.07
CA SER A 23 2.13 -36.25 29.88
C SER A 23 3.38 -35.79 29.14
N ALA A 24 4.49 -36.42 29.49
CA ALA A 24 5.75 -36.35 28.76
C ALA A 24 5.60 -37.10 27.43
N PHE A 25 4.85 -36.52 26.49
CA PHE A 25 5.10 -36.79 25.07
C PHE A 25 6.26 -35.89 24.66
N PHE A 26 7.48 -36.42 24.80
CA PHE A 26 8.64 -35.93 24.07
C PHE A 26 8.42 -36.24 22.58
N LEU A 27 7.53 -35.48 21.93
CA LEU A 27 7.71 -35.18 20.51
C LEU A 27 8.98 -34.36 20.44
N THR A 28 10.06 -35.05 20.06
CA THR A 28 11.30 -34.46 19.57
C THR A 28 11.01 -33.80 18.22
N SER A 29 10.17 -32.77 18.23
CA SER A 29 10.26 -31.72 17.23
C SER A 29 11.66 -31.17 17.41
N ARG A 30 12.53 -31.44 16.44
CA ARG A 30 13.84 -30.84 16.32
C ARG A 30 13.63 -29.34 16.16
N ALA A 31 13.42 -28.64 17.28
CA ALA A 31 13.59 -27.21 17.38
C ALA A 31 15.08 -26.99 17.13
N ALA A 32 15.43 -26.79 15.86
CA ALA A 32 16.67 -26.13 15.53
C ALA A 32 16.63 -24.83 16.33
N SER A 33 17.42 -24.78 17.40
CA SER A 33 17.65 -23.56 18.16
C SER A 33 18.00 -22.49 17.14
N PRO A 34 17.14 -21.49 16.90
CA PRO A 34 17.40 -20.48 15.91
C PRO A 34 18.74 -19.85 16.25
N ASP A 35 19.65 -19.83 15.28
CA ASP A 35 20.95 -19.19 15.42
C ASP A 35 20.72 -17.78 16.00
N PRO A 36 21.41 -17.40 17.09
CA PRO A 36 21.08 -16.20 17.89
C PRO A 36 21.33 -14.85 17.19
N GLY A 37 21.35 -14.82 15.85
CA GLY A 37 21.57 -13.62 15.03
C GLY A 37 20.64 -13.45 13.83
N ILE A 38 19.73 -14.40 13.53
CA ILE A 38 18.81 -14.22 12.39
C ILE A 38 17.57 -13.46 12.89
N ALA A 39 17.47 -12.19 12.50
CA ALA A 39 16.27 -11.39 12.75
C ALA A 39 15.09 -11.98 11.96
N LEU A 40 14.01 -12.32 12.67
CA LEU A 40 12.79 -12.84 12.07
C LEU A 40 12.10 -11.74 11.26
N SER A 41 11.65 -12.08 10.06
CA SER A 41 10.85 -11.21 9.20
C SER A 41 9.43 -11.05 9.75
N ALA A 42 8.72 -10.00 9.32
CA ALA A 42 7.33 -9.76 9.72
C ALA A 42 6.38 -10.92 9.29
N ALA A 43 6.70 -11.62 8.20
CA ALA A 43 5.93 -12.77 7.72
C ALA A 43 6.07 -13.97 8.67
N GLU A 44 7.29 -14.30 9.09
CA GLU A 44 7.56 -15.38 10.04
C GLU A 44 6.95 -15.09 11.42
N LEU A 45 7.01 -13.84 11.87
CA LEU A 45 6.33 -13.40 13.10
C LEU A 45 4.80 -13.54 13.00
N THR A 46 4.22 -13.27 11.83
CA THR A 46 2.78 -13.45 11.58
C THR A 46 2.38 -14.92 11.60
N GLU A 47 3.19 -15.78 10.98
CA GLU A 47 2.96 -17.23 10.98
C GLU A 47 3.00 -17.80 12.40
N LEU A 48 3.95 -17.35 13.21
CA LEU A 48 4.06 -17.75 14.62
C LEU A 48 2.82 -17.39 15.44
N LEU A 49 2.25 -16.20 15.21
CA LEU A 49 1.03 -15.78 15.90
C LEU A 49 -0.22 -16.54 15.45
N THR A 50 -0.19 -17.13 14.26
CA THR A 50 -1.32 -17.91 13.71
C THR A 50 -1.37 -19.33 14.28
N GLN A 51 -0.34 -19.76 15.02
CA GLN A 51 -0.28 -21.09 15.62
C GLN A 51 -1.33 -21.25 16.74
N PRO A 52 -1.99 -22.42 16.85
CA PRO A 52 -3.04 -22.65 17.86
C PRO A 52 -2.54 -22.59 19.31
N ASN A 53 -1.23 -22.67 19.52
CA ASN A 53 -0.60 -22.67 20.85
C ASN A 53 -0.60 -21.30 21.54
N VAL A 54 -0.86 -20.21 20.80
CA VAL A 54 -0.83 -18.86 21.36
C VAL A 54 -2.06 -18.55 22.23
N GLY A 55 -3.16 -19.30 22.07
CA GLY A 55 -4.35 -19.18 22.91
C GLY A 55 -5.16 -17.89 22.70
N VAL A 56 -4.95 -17.21 21.56
CA VAL A 56 -5.61 -15.94 21.24
C VAL A 56 -6.91 -16.19 20.50
N LYS A 57 -7.98 -15.46 20.87
CA LYS A 57 -9.29 -15.54 20.21
C LYS A 57 -9.45 -14.60 19.02
N ALA A 58 -8.53 -13.66 18.83
CA ALA A 58 -8.54 -12.73 17.71
C ALA A 58 -8.28 -13.45 16.38
N THR A 59 -8.94 -12.97 15.33
CA THR A 59 -8.83 -13.45 13.95
C THR A 59 -8.06 -12.44 13.09
N ASN A 60 -7.65 -12.85 11.87
CA ASN A 60 -6.94 -11.99 10.92
C ASN A 60 -5.74 -11.24 11.53
N LEU A 61 -4.83 -12.01 12.13
CA LEU A 61 -3.61 -11.49 12.71
C LEU A 61 -2.63 -11.11 11.60
N GLN A 62 -2.11 -9.88 11.66
CA GLN A 62 -1.07 -9.41 10.74
C GLN A 62 -0.01 -8.62 11.51
N VAL A 63 1.25 -8.98 11.36
CA VAL A 63 2.37 -8.23 11.94
C VAL A 63 2.87 -7.20 10.94
N VAL A 64 2.97 -5.95 11.38
CA VAL A 64 3.50 -4.81 10.62
C VAL A 64 4.77 -4.32 11.29
N GLY A 65 5.86 -4.42 10.54
CA GLY A 65 7.20 -4.03 10.98
C GLY A 65 8.02 -5.21 11.54
N ALA A 66 9.33 -5.04 11.49
CA ALA A 66 10.30 -5.92 12.12
C ALA A 66 11.35 -5.03 12.82
N GLY A 67 11.67 -5.33 14.07
CA GLY A 67 12.58 -4.51 14.88
C GLY A 67 12.11 -4.34 16.33
N PRO A 68 12.65 -3.34 17.05
CA PRO A 68 12.38 -3.16 18.47
C PRO A 68 10.92 -2.79 18.76
N ASP A 69 10.24 -2.14 17.82
CA ASP A 69 8.84 -1.77 17.90
C ASP A 69 8.05 -2.51 16.83
N VAL A 70 7.20 -3.45 17.26
CA VAL A 70 6.37 -4.27 16.36
C VAL A 70 4.91 -3.88 16.53
N THR A 71 4.18 -3.71 15.43
CA THR A 71 2.73 -3.49 15.47
C THR A 71 1.99 -4.73 15.02
N VAL A 72 0.99 -5.17 15.79
CA VAL A 72 0.13 -6.30 15.45
C VAL A 72 -1.27 -5.77 15.16
N LEU A 73 -1.78 -6.05 13.98
CA LEU A 73 -3.18 -5.83 13.62
C LEU A 73 -3.95 -7.11 13.96
N ALA A 74 -5.02 -6.97 14.73
CA ALA A 74 -5.85 -8.09 15.15
C ALA A 74 -7.33 -7.72 14.99
N GLN A 75 -8.12 -8.60 14.37
CA GLN A 75 -9.56 -8.46 14.30
C GLN A 75 -10.21 -9.22 15.46
N LYS A 76 -11.17 -8.59 16.13
CA LYS A 76 -11.89 -9.22 17.24
C LYS A 76 -13.38 -8.95 17.13
N GLU A 77 -14.18 -9.88 17.64
CA GLU A 77 -15.63 -9.74 17.66
C GLU A 77 -16.06 -8.56 18.53
N SER A 78 -17.16 -7.90 18.15
CA SER A 78 -17.69 -6.70 18.80
C SER A 78 -18.12 -6.94 20.25
N ALA A 79 -18.53 -8.16 20.60
CA ALA A 79 -18.98 -8.54 21.94
C ALA A 79 -17.83 -8.73 22.97
N SER A 80 -16.58 -8.51 22.57
CA SER A 80 -15.44 -8.73 23.47
C SER A 80 -15.28 -7.62 24.50
N SER A 81 -15.12 -8.00 25.78
CA SER A 81 -14.88 -7.02 26.84
C SER A 81 -13.49 -6.40 26.73
N GLU A 82 -13.29 -5.20 27.30
CA GLU A 82 -11.97 -4.57 27.39
C GLU A 82 -10.94 -5.48 28.08
N ARG A 83 -11.38 -6.24 29.10
CA ARG A 83 -10.53 -7.21 29.78
C ARG A 83 -10.05 -8.30 28.82
N ASP A 84 -10.92 -8.81 27.96
CA ASP A 84 -10.56 -9.83 26.96
C ASP A 84 -9.62 -9.28 25.88
N LEU A 85 -9.75 -8.01 25.49
CA LEU A 85 -8.82 -7.36 24.57
C LEU A 85 -7.42 -7.26 25.18
N LYS A 86 -7.33 -6.85 26.45
CA LYS A 86 -6.04 -6.77 27.18
C LYS A 86 -5.39 -8.15 27.32
N ILE A 87 -6.17 -9.17 27.65
CA ILE A 87 -5.68 -10.55 27.78
C ILE A 87 -5.10 -11.04 26.45
N ASP A 88 -5.84 -10.89 25.34
CA ASP A 88 -5.35 -11.29 24.02
C ASP A 88 -4.08 -10.52 23.62
N ALA A 89 -4.03 -9.21 23.90
CA ALA A 89 -2.83 -8.41 23.63
C ALA A 89 -1.60 -8.92 24.37
N VAL A 90 -1.77 -9.35 25.62
CA VAL A 90 -0.69 -9.94 26.43
C VAL A 90 -0.21 -11.25 25.84
N PHE A 91 -1.12 -12.12 25.39
CA PHE A 91 -0.74 -13.38 24.76
C PHE A 91 0.02 -13.15 23.44
N LEU A 92 -0.47 -12.24 22.60
CA LEU A 92 0.20 -11.84 21.35
C LEU A 92 1.59 -11.25 21.63
N ALA A 93 1.70 -10.32 22.56
CA ALA A 93 2.98 -9.69 22.92
C ALA A 93 3.96 -10.70 23.50
N LYS A 94 3.51 -11.58 24.41
CA LYS A 94 4.34 -12.65 24.99
C LYS A 94 4.87 -13.60 23.92
N ALA A 95 4.03 -14.04 22.98
CA ALA A 95 4.45 -14.93 21.91
C ALA A 95 5.55 -14.30 21.04
N LEU A 96 5.41 -13.02 20.66
CA LEU A 96 6.43 -12.32 19.88
C LEU A 96 7.74 -12.11 20.64
N ILE A 97 7.67 -11.69 21.91
CA ILE A 97 8.87 -11.43 22.74
C ILE A 97 9.63 -12.73 23.01
N VAL A 98 8.92 -13.84 23.28
CA VAL A 98 9.54 -15.15 23.53
C VAL A 98 10.15 -15.74 22.26
N ALA A 99 9.52 -15.51 21.10
CA ALA A 99 10.02 -16.00 19.81
C ALA A 99 11.28 -15.28 19.34
N ALA A 100 11.37 -13.97 19.60
CA ALA A 100 12.44 -13.11 19.12
C ALA A 100 13.06 -12.27 20.24
N PRO A 101 13.62 -12.91 21.29
CA PRO A 101 14.24 -12.18 22.40
C PRO A 101 15.42 -11.38 21.84
N LYS A 102 15.53 -10.10 22.19
CA LYS A 102 16.47 -9.07 21.66
C LYS A 102 16.02 -8.34 20.39
N GLN A 103 15.15 -8.91 19.56
CA GLN A 103 14.65 -8.22 18.38
C GLN A 103 13.47 -7.32 18.74
N VAL A 104 12.52 -7.83 19.54
CA VAL A 104 11.28 -7.13 19.89
C VAL A 104 11.36 -6.61 21.33
N SER A 105 11.24 -5.29 21.50
CA SER A 105 11.26 -4.63 22.81
C SER A 105 9.89 -4.11 23.23
N ARG A 106 9.09 -3.63 22.26
CA ARG A 106 7.73 -3.12 22.46
C ARG A 106 6.81 -3.68 21.39
N VAL A 107 5.61 -4.06 21.80
CA VAL A 107 4.55 -4.56 20.93
C VAL A 107 3.35 -3.63 21.06
N LYS A 108 2.92 -3.05 19.93
CA LYS A 108 1.69 -2.28 19.81
C LYS A 108 0.63 -3.17 19.19
N VAL A 109 -0.38 -3.58 19.95
CA VAL A 109 -1.48 -4.39 19.43
C VAL A 109 -2.66 -3.48 19.12
N LEU A 110 -3.10 -3.48 17.87
CA LEU A 110 -4.23 -2.70 17.37
C LEU A 110 -5.39 -3.65 17.06
N PHE A 111 -6.50 -3.45 17.77
CA PHE A 111 -7.73 -4.19 17.60
C PHE A 111 -8.69 -3.46 16.67
N SER A 112 -9.21 -4.18 15.69
CA SER A 112 -10.34 -3.76 14.87
C SER A 112 -11.58 -4.55 15.27
N GLN A 113 -12.64 -3.87 15.68
CA GLN A 113 -13.92 -4.47 16.08
C GLN A 113 -15.04 -3.90 15.20
N ALA A 114 -16.00 -4.74 14.79
CA ALA A 114 -17.14 -4.27 14.01
C ALA A 114 -18.02 -3.34 14.87
N GLY A 115 -18.28 -2.12 14.39
CA GLY A 115 -19.15 -1.15 15.08
C GLY A 115 -18.50 -0.38 16.24
N HIS A 116 -17.20 -0.55 16.47
CA HIS A 116 -16.45 0.24 17.45
C HIS A 116 -15.20 0.83 16.79
N ASP A 117 -14.76 2.00 17.28
CA ASP A 117 -13.48 2.57 16.88
C ASP A 117 -12.35 1.59 17.22
N GLY A 118 -11.33 1.55 16.34
CA GLY A 118 -10.14 0.76 16.60
C GLY A 118 -9.51 1.16 17.93
N ARG A 119 -8.90 0.23 18.64
CA ARG A 119 -8.21 0.52 19.92
C ARG A 119 -6.84 -0.10 19.89
N PHE A 120 -5.86 0.53 20.51
CA PHE A 120 -4.53 -0.06 20.65
C PHE A 120 -4.06 -0.10 22.09
N VAL A 121 -3.17 -1.04 22.36
CA VAL A 121 -2.42 -1.15 23.62
C VAL A 121 -0.95 -1.33 23.32
N ASN A 122 -0.11 -0.63 24.09
CA ASN A 122 1.33 -0.75 24.01
C ASN A 122 1.82 -1.60 25.19
N ILE A 123 2.59 -2.65 24.89
CA ILE A 123 3.14 -3.57 25.88
C ILE A 123 4.66 -3.63 25.70
N SER A 124 5.40 -3.44 26.78
CA SER A 124 6.86 -3.53 26.77
C SER A 124 7.35 -4.88 27.31
N ASP A 125 8.50 -5.32 26.80
CA ASP A 125 9.21 -6.52 27.28
C ASP A 125 9.44 -6.51 28.80
N LYS A 126 9.79 -5.34 29.36
CA LYS A 126 9.98 -5.17 30.81
C LYS A 126 8.74 -5.57 31.60
N GLN A 127 7.54 -5.22 31.14
CA GLN A 127 6.30 -5.54 31.84
C GLN A 127 5.99 -7.04 31.76
N ILE A 128 6.20 -7.67 30.59
CA ILE A 128 6.02 -9.11 30.41
C ILE A 128 6.98 -9.90 31.29
N THR A 129 8.24 -9.46 31.37
CA THR A 129 9.27 -10.07 32.23
C THR A 129 8.94 -9.89 33.71
N GLN A 130 8.47 -8.70 34.14
CA GLN A 130 8.03 -8.47 35.52
C GLN A 130 6.85 -9.37 35.90
N TYR A 131 5.85 -9.50 35.02
CA TYR A 131 4.71 -10.39 35.21
C TYR A 131 5.16 -11.86 35.26
N GLY A 132 5.99 -12.30 34.32
CA GLY A 132 6.52 -13.66 34.26
C GLY A 132 7.37 -14.04 35.48
N SER A 133 8.06 -13.06 36.09
CA SER A 133 8.82 -13.24 37.34
C SER A 133 7.95 -13.19 38.62
N GLY A 134 6.65 -12.91 38.50
CA GLY A 134 5.74 -12.80 39.65
C GLY A 134 5.91 -11.51 40.48
N LYS A 135 6.65 -10.51 39.98
CA LYS A 135 6.84 -9.22 40.67
C LYS A 135 5.57 -8.35 40.70
N ILE A 136 4.69 -8.53 39.72
CA ILE A 136 3.40 -7.85 39.61
C ILE A 136 2.30 -8.91 39.48
N SER A 137 1.17 -8.70 40.15
CA SER A 137 0.02 -9.61 40.01
C SER A 137 -0.65 -9.45 38.64
N ALA A 138 -1.41 -10.47 38.21
CA ALA A 138 -2.14 -10.40 36.94
C ALA A 138 -3.11 -9.21 36.88
N GLU A 139 -3.77 -8.90 38.01
CA GLU A 139 -4.71 -7.78 38.10
C GLU A 139 -3.99 -6.43 38.00
N GLN A 140 -2.87 -6.28 38.69
CA GLN A 140 -2.04 -5.07 38.61
C GLN A 140 -1.48 -4.89 37.20
N PHE A 141 -1.03 -5.97 36.56
CA PHE A 141 -0.51 -5.93 35.20
C PHE A 141 -1.60 -5.51 34.20
N LEU A 142 -2.79 -6.13 34.22
CA LEU A 142 -3.90 -5.74 33.36
C LEU A 142 -4.39 -4.31 33.64
N ALA A 143 -4.31 -3.83 34.88
CA ALA A 143 -4.65 -2.45 35.23
C ALA A 143 -3.68 -1.42 34.63
N THR A 144 -2.41 -1.79 34.42
CA THR A 144 -1.41 -0.91 33.78
C THR A 144 -1.59 -0.77 32.26
N LEU A 145 -2.37 -1.67 31.65
CA LEU A 145 -2.63 -1.67 30.22
C LEU A 145 -3.80 -0.72 29.93
N HIS A 146 -3.55 0.33 29.16
CA HIS A 146 -4.57 1.28 28.73
C HIS A 146 -4.90 1.04 27.26
N LEU A 147 -6.19 0.82 26.97
CA LEU A 147 -6.69 0.82 25.59
C LEU A 147 -6.88 2.27 25.17
N VAL A 148 -6.08 2.71 24.21
CA VAL A 148 -6.20 4.03 23.62
C VAL A 148 -7.08 3.89 22.37
N PRO A 149 -8.22 4.62 22.28
CA PRO A 149 -8.98 4.65 21.04
C PRO A 149 -8.10 5.23 19.93
N VAL A 150 -8.05 4.51 18.81
CA VAL A 150 -7.56 5.04 17.55
C VAL A 150 -8.67 5.93 17.05
N GLU A 151 -8.53 7.23 17.29
CA GLU A 151 -9.38 8.20 16.61
C GLU A 151 -9.14 8.03 15.12
N ALA A 152 -10.11 7.39 14.44
CA ALA A 152 -10.17 7.44 13.00
C ALA A 152 -10.27 8.91 12.67
N THR A 153 -9.19 9.51 12.18
CA THR A 153 -9.15 10.92 11.84
C THR A 153 -10.36 11.18 10.95
N PRO A 154 -11.39 11.88 11.44
CA PRO A 154 -12.66 11.93 10.75
C PRO A 154 -12.40 12.52 9.36
N ALA A 155 -12.99 11.92 8.33
CA ALA A 155 -13.03 12.58 7.04
C ALA A 155 -13.60 13.99 7.29
N PRO A 156 -12.91 15.06 6.84
CA PRO A 156 -13.32 16.41 7.12
C PRO A 156 -14.71 16.59 6.55
N ASP A 157 -15.56 17.19 7.37
CA ASP A 157 -16.93 17.51 7.01
C ASP A 157 -16.89 18.60 5.92
N LEU A 158 -16.84 18.13 4.67
CA LEU A 158 -16.74 18.92 3.46
C LEU A 158 -18.09 19.56 3.19
N VAL A 159 -18.18 20.88 3.37
CA VAL A 159 -19.44 21.61 3.19
C VAL A 159 -19.76 21.72 1.69
N PRO A 160 -20.98 21.40 1.23
CA PRO A 160 -21.40 21.62 -0.15
C PRO A 160 -21.16 23.08 -0.57
N GLY A 161 -20.44 23.32 -1.66
CA GLY A 161 -20.09 24.69 -2.10
C GLY A 161 -19.22 24.74 -3.37
N GLY A 162 -18.73 25.93 -3.72
CA GLY A 162 -17.99 26.16 -4.97
C GLY A 162 -16.73 25.28 -5.11
N GLN A 163 -16.61 24.54 -6.22
CA GLN A 163 -15.52 23.58 -6.48
C GLN A 163 -15.49 22.35 -5.53
N TYR A 164 -16.63 21.95 -4.96
CA TYR A 164 -16.75 20.81 -4.03
C TYR A 164 -15.99 19.54 -4.48
N GLU A 165 -16.20 19.09 -5.71
CA GLU A 165 -15.58 17.88 -6.26
C GLU A 165 -14.05 17.97 -6.26
N ARG A 166 -13.50 19.14 -6.62
CA ARG A 166 -12.06 19.38 -6.65
C ARG A 166 -11.47 19.39 -5.25
N ARG A 167 -12.16 19.99 -4.28
CA ARG A 167 -11.76 19.95 -2.86
C ARG A 167 -11.78 18.52 -2.31
N LEU A 168 -12.78 17.72 -2.66
CA LEU A 168 -12.83 16.30 -2.30
C LEU A 168 -11.63 15.52 -2.85
N LEU A 169 -11.27 15.71 -4.13
CA LEU A 169 -10.10 15.08 -4.73
C LEU A 169 -8.79 15.47 -4.04
N VAL A 170 -8.64 16.75 -3.68
CA VAL A 170 -7.48 17.24 -2.93
C VAL A 170 -7.38 16.59 -1.56
N TRP A 171 -8.52 16.45 -0.85
CA TRP A 171 -8.52 15.75 0.43
C TRP A 171 -8.08 14.29 0.31
N GLN A 172 -8.58 13.57 -0.69
CA GLN A 172 -8.17 12.18 -0.94
C GLN A 172 -6.67 12.05 -1.19
N ARG A 173 -6.05 13.04 -1.86
CA ARG A 173 -4.58 13.09 -2.04
C ARG A 173 -3.85 13.31 -0.72
N ILE A 174 -4.33 14.22 0.13
CA ILE A 174 -3.79 14.43 1.48
C ILE A 174 -3.87 13.13 2.30
N GLU A 175 -4.99 12.43 2.27
CA GLU A 175 -5.16 11.16 2.99
C GLU A 175 -4.22 10.07 2.46
N LYS A 176 -4.00 10.01 1.14
CA LYS A 176 -3.02 9.09 0.53
C LYS A 176 -1.59 9.38 0.96
N LEU A 177 -1.21 10.65 1.06
CA LEU A 177 0.08 11.09 1.60
C LEU A 177 0.20 10.70 3.09
N ARG A 178 -0.85 10.93 3.89
CA ARG A 178 -0.92 10.53 5.30
C ARG A 178 -0.68 9.03 5.47
N LYS A 179 -1.38 8.21 4.67
CA LYS A 179 -1.19 6.74 4.62
C LYS A 179 0.21 6.32 4.21
N SER A 180 0.92 7.16 3.44
CA SER A 180 2.31 6.93 3.06
C SER A 180 3.32 7.35 4.14
N GLY A 181 2.86 7.85 5.29
CA GLY A 181 3.70 8.26 6.41
C GLY A 181 4.38 9.62 6.22
N THR A 182 3.96 10.43 5.26
CA THR A 182 4.46 11.80 5.13
C THR A 182 3.72 12.73 6.10
N GLY A 183 4.44 13.67 6.71
CA GLY A 183 3.80 14.73 7.51
C GLY A 183 2.88 15.58 6.64
N VAL A 184 1.57 15.50 6.89
CA VAL A 184 0.53 16.18 6.09
C VAL A 184 -0.09 17.39 6.78
N GLU A 185 0.28 17.66 8.03
CA GLU A 185 -0.27 18.77 8.83
C GLU A 185 -0.27 20.13 8.09
N PRO A 186 0.79 20.52 7.33
CA PRO A 186 0.75 21.79 6.58
C PRO A 186 -0.32 21.83 5.49
N PHE A 187 -0.60 20.69 4.84
CA PHE A 187 -1.63 20.59 3.81
C PHE A 187 -3.02 20.59 4.41
N GLU A 188 -3.21 19.95 5.57
CA GLU A 188 -4.46 19.95 6.32
C GLU A 188 -4.82 21.36 6.82
N ALA A 189 -3.83 22.13 7.28
CA ALA A 189 -4.02 23.52 7.68
C ALA A 189 -4.49 24.39 6.50
N LEU A 190 -3.82 24.29 5.33
CA LEU A 190 -4.22 24.99 4.11
C LEU A 190 -5.62 24.56 3.64
N PHE A 191 -5.93 23.27 3.70
CA PHE A 191 -7.24 22.75 3.34
C PHE A 191 -8.35 23.27 4.26
N SER A 192 -8.08 23.33 5.57
CA SER A 192 -9.00 23.88 6.56
C SER A 192 -9.28 25.37 6.33
N GLU A 193 -8.25 26.13 5.93
CA GLU A 193 -8.43 27.54 5.55
C GLU A 193 -9.31 27.70 4.30
N ILE A 194 -9.17 26.81 3.32
CA ILE A 194 -10.03 26.76 2.12
C ILE A 194 -11.47 26.46 2.52
N GLU A 195 -11.71 25.45 3.36
CA GLU A 195 -13.06 25.12 3.83
C GLU A 195 -13.69 26.26 4.63
N ASN A 196 -12.92 26.97 5.46
CA ASN A 196 -13.40 28.16 6.17
C ASN A 196 -13.77 29.31 5.21
N THR A 197 -13.03 29.44 4.10
CA THR A 197 -13.32 30.42 3.05
C THR A 197 -14.65 30.07 2.36
N VAL A 198 -14.89 28.80 2.07
CA VAL A 198 -16.16 28.32 1.48
C VAL A 198 -17.32 28.48 2.44
N LYS A 199 -17.13 28.13 3.73
CA LYS A 199 -18.14 28.28 4.79
C LYS A 199 -18.56 29.73 5.01
N SER A 200 -17.62 30.67 4.89
CA SER A 200 -17.94 32.10 5.01
C SER A 200 -18.62 32.69 3.77
N GLY A 201 -18.64 31.96 2.65
CA GLY A 201 -19.25 32.37 1.39
C GLY A 201 -18.61 33.60 0.75
N ARG A 202 -17.41 34.00 1.17
CA ARG A 202 -16.83 35.32 0.82
C ARG A 202 -15.75 35.33 -0.26
N ASP A 203 -15.20 34.22 -0.69
CA ASP A 203 -14.20 34.22 -1.79
C ASP A 203 -14.27 32.94 -2.64
N ASP A 204 -13.77 33.03 -3.88
CA ASP A 204 -13.53 31.84 -4.71
C ASP A 204 -12.32 31.05 -4.18
N PRO A 205 -12.49 29.80 -3.71
CA PRO A 205 -11.39 28.98 -3.20
C PRO A 205 -10.36 28.61 -4.27
N GLY A 206 -10.64 28.85 -5.56
CA GLY A 206 -9.85 28.35 -6.69
C GLY A 206 -8.35 28.66 -6.65
N LYS A 207 -7.94 29.86 -6.21
CA LYS A 207 -6.51 30.23 -6.14
C LYS A 207 -5.77 29.45 -5.05
N LYS A 208 -6.34 29.41 -3.84
CA LYS A 208 -5.77 28.66 -2.70
C LYS A 208 -5.76 27.15 -2.99
N LEU A 209 -6.82 26.65 -3.62
CA LEU A 209 -6.94 25.25 -4.01
C LEU A 209 -5.89 24.84 -5.05
N SER A 210 -5.68 25.66 -6.10
CA SER A 210 -4.66 25.39 -7.12
C SER A 210 -3.24 25.44 -6.53
N PHE A 211 -2.99 26.34 -5.58
CA PHE A 211 -1.71 26.37 -4.85
C PHE A 211 -1.48 25.09 -4.03
N LEU A 212 -2.50 24.62 -3.32
CA LEU A 212 -2.45 23.37 -2.56
C LEU A 212 -2.22 22.15 -3.46
N GLU A 213 -2.88 22.09 -4.61
CA GLU A 213 -2.70 21.00 -5.59
C GLU A 213 -1.28 20.92 -6.14
N ASN A 214 -0.66 22.07 -6.44
CA ASN A 214 0.73 22.14 -6.91
C ASN A 214 1.68 21.64 -5.81
N LYS A 215 1.49 22.11 -4.57
CA LYS A 215 2.28 21.66 -3.41
C LYS A 215 2.15 20.16 -3.15
N LEU A 216 0.95 19.60 -3.31
CA LEU A 216 0.72 18.16 -3.20
C LEU A 216 1.39 17.39 -4.35
N ALA A 217 1.38 17.93 -5.57
CA ALA A 217 2.05 17.31 -6.71
C ALA A 217 3.57 17.25 -6.48
N ASP A 218 4.18 18.34 -6.03
CA ASP A 218 5.61 18.39 -5.70
C ASP A 218 5.98 17.33 -4.65
N GLN A 219 5.17 17.18 -3.61
CA GLN A 219 5.38 16.19 -2.54
C GLN A 219 5.19 14.75 -3.04
N GLU A 220 4.18 14.50 -3.87
CA GLU A 220 3.93 13.19 -4.48
C GLU A 220 5.08 12.78 -5.41
N ASP A 221 5.61 13.72 -6.21
CA ASP A 221 6.76 13.50 -7.08
C ASP A 221 8.04 13.22 -6.27
N ALA A 222 8.29 13.98 -5.21
CA ALA A 222 9.40 13.72 -4.29
C ALA A 222 9.31 12.32 -3.67
N LEU A 223 8.11 11.93 -3.23
CA LEU A 223 7.87 10.60 -2.65
C LEU A 223 8.02 9.48 -3.70
N ALA A 224 7.59 9.73 -4.94
CA ALA A 224 7.80 8.79 -6.05
C ALA A 224 9.29 8.61 -6.37
N GLN A 225 10.07 9.69 -6.37
CA GLN A 225 11.53 9.66 -6.55
C GLN A 225 12.23 8.92 -5.41
N ALA A 226 11.84 9.20 -4.16
CA ALA A 226 12.36 8.49 -2.98
C ALA A 226 12.09 6.99 -3.04
N LYS A 227 10.86 6.58 -3.42
CA LYS A 227 10.50 5.17 -3.61
C LYS A 227 11.30 4.48 -4.72
N ARG A 228 11.60 5.17 -5.81
CA ARG A 228 12.46 4.64 -6.89
C ARG A 228 13.89 4.44 -6.40
N THR A 229 14.42 5.41 -5.67
CA THR A 229 15.77 5.38 -5.11
C THR A 229 15.92 4.26 -4.08
N ALA A 230 14.94 4.11 -3.19
CA ALA A 230 14.92 3.03 -2.19
C ALA A 230 14.87 1.62 -2.81
N ARG A 231 14.34 1.49 -4.03
CA ARG A 231 14.33 0.23 -4.80
C ARG A 231 15.62 -0.01 -5.59
N GLY A 232 16.64 0.83 -5.44
CA GLY A 232 17.91 0.70 -6.16
C GLY A 232 17.82 1.02 -7.65
N LEU A 233 16.71 1.63 -8.12
CA LEU A 233 16.49 1.93 -9.54
C LEU A 233 17.25 3.18 -10.05
N GLY A 234 18.20 3.69 -9.26
CA GLY A 234 18.92 4.93 -9.53
C GLY A 234 18.02 6.17 -9.45
N VAL A 235 18.61 7.31 -9.10
CA VAL A 235 17.94 8.61 -9.23
C VAL A 235 18.01 8.96 -10.72
N PRO A 236 16.89 9.05 -11.46
CA PRO A 236 16.95 9.60 -12.81
C PRO A 236 17.48 11.03 -12.66
N ALA A 237 18.55 11.37 -13.40
CA ALA A 237 19.16 12.69 -13.34
C ALA A 237 18.05 13.74 -13.52
N SER A 238 17.71 14.40 -12.41
CA SER A 238 16.64 15.39 -12.39
C SER A 238 17.08 16.49 -13.35
N LYS A 239 16.34 16.64 -14.46
CA LYS A 239 16.52 17.79 -15.35
C LYS A 239 16.14 18.99 -14.52
N ASN A 240 17.17 19.61 -13.95
CA ASN A 240 17.10 20.81 -13.14
C ASN A 240 16.16 21.78 -13.86
N SER A 241 15.01 22.04 -13.26
CA SER A 241 14.09 23.09 -13.67
C SER A 241 14.82 24.40 -13.48
N GLN A 242 15.54 24.78 -14.52
CA GLN A 242 16.21 26.06 -14.67
C GLN A 242 15.12 27.14 -14.67
N SER A 243 14.74 27.59 -13.47
CA SER A 243 14.06 28.85 -13.29
C SER A 243 14.98 29.93 -13.83
N GLY A 244 14.62 30.48 -14.99
CA GLY A 244 15.35 31.54 -15.66
C GLY A 244 15.45 32.78 -14.79
N GLY A 245 16.51 32.85 -13.98
CA GLY A 245 17.05 34.08 -13.44
C GLY A 245 18.17 34.54 -14.37
N GLY A 246 17.83 35.42 -15.33
CA GLY A 246 18.79 36.08 -16.19
C GLY A 246 19.69 36.99 -15.36
N GLY A 247 20.89 36.52 -15.04
CA GLY A 247 21.97 37.29 -14.42
C GLY A 247 23.14 37.40 -15.37
N SER A 248 23.06 38.35 -16.29
CA SER A 248 24.17 38.78 -17.15
C SER A 248 25.28 39.37 -16.28
N THR A 249 26.46 38.75 -16.29
CA THR A 249 27.69 39.34 -15.73
C THR A 249 28.54 39.83 -16.90
N VAL A 250 28.43 41.12 -17.19
CA VAL A 250 29.44 41.86 -17.95
C VAL A 250 30.13 42.81 -16.98
N ALA A 251 31.45 42.65 -16.88
CA ALA A 251 32.32 43.53 -16.15
C ALA A 251 32.42 44.90 -16.84
N GLY A 252 32.43 45.96 -16.03
CA GLY A 252 33.11 47.21 -16.36
C GLY A 252 32.23 48.44 -16.59
N ALA A 253 32.59 49.50 -15.85
CA ALA A 253 32.31 50.93 -16.07
C ALA A 253 31.03 51.53 -15.42
N LEU A 254 31.28 52.36 -14.40
CA LEU A 254 30.50 53.56 -14.01
C LEU A 254 30.31 54.48 -15.25
N PRO A 255 29.18 55.22 -15.40
CA PRO A 255 28.90 56.37 -14.52
C PRO A 255 27.41 56.74 -14.28
N SER A 256 27.22 57.54 -13.23
CA SER A 256 26.34 58.72 -13.05
C SER A 256 24.85 58.71 -13.47
N PHE A 257 24.01 59.13 -12.52
CA PHE A 257 22.62 59.58 -12.67
C PHE A 257 22.41 60.61 -13.79
N PRO A 258 21.20 60.61 -14.41
CA PRO A 258 20.29 61.72 -14.11
C PRO A 258 18.80 61.35 -14.00
N THR A 259 18.12 62.16 -13.20
CA THR A 259 16.69 62.48 -13.16
C THR A 259 16.08 62.85 -14.51
N GLY A 260 14.81 62.45 -14.77
CA GLY A 260 13.97 63.15 -15.76
C GLY A 260 12.83 62.36 -16.40
N ALA A 261 11.61 62.62 -15.91
CA ALA A 261 10.31 62.74 -16.58
C ALA A 261 10.01 62.18 -18.00
N ALA A 262 8.81 61.60 -18.09
CA ALA A 262 7.78 61.73 -19.15
C ALA A 262 8.02 61.19 -20.57
N GLY A 263 6.97 60.55 -21.12
CA GLY A 263 6.70 60.55 -22.57
C GLY A 263 6.25 59.20 -23.11
N GLY A 264 5.03 59.17 -23.68
CA GLY A 264 4.45 57.97 -24.31
C GLY A 264 5.00 57.68 -25.71
N GLY A 265 4.44 56.66 -26.36
CA GLY A 265 4.72 56.41 -27.78
C GLY A 265 4.51 54.98 -28.24
N SER A 266 3.39 54.77 -28.94
CA SER A 266 2.96 53.57 -29.66
C SER A 266 3.91 53.11 -30.77
N ARG A 267 3.86 51.81 -31.12
CA ARG A 267 4.07 51.18 -32.45
C ARG A 267 3.86 49.66 -32.26
N GLU A 268 2.80 49.02 -32.72
CA GLU A 268 2.40 48.77 -34.12
C GLU A 268 3.53 48.12 -34.94
N ASN A 269 3.49 46.79 -35.08
CA ASN A 269 3.96 46.14 -36.30
C ASN A 269 3.22 44.82 -36.57
N GLN A 270 2.74 44.71 -37.80
CA GLN A 270 1.93 43.67 -38.39
C GLN A 270 2.80 42.51 -38.91
N GLY A 271 2.22 41.31 -38.95
CA GLY A 271 2.04 40.59 -40.22
C GLY A 271 3.11 39.58 -40.67
N GLY A 272 2.63 38.36 -40.96
CA GLY A 272 3.29 37.35 -41.80
C GLY A 272 3.84 36.16 -40.99
N GLN A 273 3.61 34.89 -41.30
CA GLN A 273 3.11 34.27 -42.52
C GLN A 273 2.81 32.80 -42.15
N SER A 274 1.60 32.33 -42.42
CA SER A 274 1.14 30.97 -42.09
C SER A 274 1.44 30.00 -43.24
N SER A 275 2.40 29.11 -43.04
CA SER A 275 2.67 27.96 -43.91
C SER A 275 1.75 26.79 -43.54
N GLN A 276 0.80 26.49 -44.44
CA GLN A 276 0.00 25.27 -44.47
C GLN A 276 0.90 24.06 -44.75
N SER A 277 1.24 23.30 -43.72
CA SER A 277 1.73 21.92 -43.84
C SER A 277 0.55 20.97 -43.58
N GLY A 278 0.32 20.03 -44.49
CA GLY A 278 -0.78 19.08 -44.45
C GLY A 278 -0.92 18.40 -43.08
N GLN A 279 -2.12 18.49 -42.52
CA GLN A 279 -2.52 17.80 -41.28
C GLN A 279 -2.51 16.29 -41.52
N ASN A 280 -1.34 15.71 -41.37
CA ASN A 280 -1.18 14.28 -41.14
C ASN A 280 -1.75 14.04 -39.74
N SER A 281 -2.87 13.34 -39.64
CA SER A 281 -3.66 13.05 -38.42
C SER A 281 -2.91 12.16 -37.43
N GLN A 282 -1.71 12.57 -37.03
CA GLN A 282 -0.96 11.93 -35.98
C GLN A 282 -1.54 12.41 -34.66
N GLY A 283 -2.26 11.51 -33.98
CA GLY A 283 -2.72 11.77 -32.61
C GLY A 283 -1.54 12.18 -31.72
N PRO A 284 -1.80 12.94 -30.64
CA PRO A 284 -0.75 13.47 -29.77
C PRO A 284 0.15 12.33 -29.28
N ILE A 285 1.45 12.43 -29.59
CA ILE A 285 2.47 11.47 -29.17
C ILE A 285 2.72 11.69 -27.67
N PRO A 286 2.57 10.66 -26.82
CA PRO A 286 2.87 10.79 -25.40
C PRO A 286 4.32 11.23 -25.15
N SER A 287 4.55 12.09 -24.16
CA SER A 287 5.91 12.51 -23.74
C SER A 287 6.82 11.32 -23.42
N ASP A 288 6.22 10.23 -22.92
CA ASP A 288 6.91 9.04 -22.43
C ASP A 288 6.99 7.92 -23.49
N HIS A 289 6.85 8.26 -24.78
CA HIS A 289 6.78 7.30 -25.89
C HIS A 289 7.94 6.29 -25.92
N VAL A 290 9.16 6.71 -25.61
CA VAL A 290 10.34 5.81 -25.55
C VAL A 290 10.17 4.73 -24.49
N LYS A 291 9.69 5.11 -23.30
CA LYS A 291 9.46 4.19 -22.18
C LYS A 291 8.33 3.22 -22.47
N LEU A 292 7.23 3.70 -23.04
CA LEU A 292 6.10 2.87 -23.43
C LEU A 292 6.49 1.83 -24.50
N ARG A 293 7.34 2.22 -25.46
CA ARG A 293 7.88 1.29 -26.48
C ARG A 293 8.74 0.19 -25.84
N MET A 294 9.59 0.53 -24.87
CA MET A 294 10.40 -0.47 -24.15
C MET A 294 9.53 -1.43 -23.34
N LEU A 295 8.60 -0.91 -22.53
CA LEU A 295 7.68 -1.74 -21.74
C LEU A 295 6.84 -2.66 -22.61
N PHE A 296 6.39 -2.18 -23.78
CA PHE A 296 5.66 -3.01 -24.73
C PHE A 296 6.52 -4.19 -25.24
N ARG A 297 7.76 -3.93 -25.66
CA ARG A 297 8.67 -5.00 -26.11
C ARG A 297 8.92 -6.05 -25.03
N GLU A 298 9.07 -5.61 -23.78
CA GLU A 298 9.30 -6.49 -22.63
C GLU A 298 8.07 -7.35 -22.32
N ARG A 299 6.86 -6.77 -22.33
CA ARG A 299 5.66 -7.44 -21.83
C ARG A 299 4.84 -8.17 -22.89
N ALA A 300 4.92 -7.78 -24.16
CA ALA A 300 4.03 -8.29 -25.20
C ALA A 300 4.08 -9.82 -25.36
N GLU A 301 5.27 -10.43 -25.25
CA GLU A 301 5.43 -11.89 -25.37
C GLU A 301 4.72 -12.65 -24.24
N ASN A 302 4.73 -12.10 -23.01
CA ASN A 302 4.02 -12.72 -21.89
C ASN A 302 2.50 -12.75 -22.14
N TYR A 303 1.92 -11.63 -22.57
CA TYR A 303 0.50 -11.57 -22.89
C TYR A 303 0.11 -12.43 -24.09
N ILE A 304 0.98 -12.57 -25.10
CA ILE A 304 0.77 -13.51 -26.22
C ILE A 304 0.72 -14.95 -25.71
N ASN A 305 1.62 -15.34 -24.79
CA ASN A 305 1.61 -16.68 -24.21
C ASN A 305 0.37 -16.95 -23.35
N ILE A 306 -0.06 -15.98 -22.54
CA ILE A 306 -1.31 -16.06 -21.78
C ILE A 306 -2.52 -16.21 -22.73
N ALA A 307 -2.56 -15.41 -23.80
CA ALA A 307 -3.62 -15.49 -24.80
C ALA A 307 -3.61 -16.85 -25.51
N ARG A 308 -2.44 -17.40 -25.86
CA ARG A 308 -2.34 -18.71 -26.53
C ARG A 308 -2.91 -19.85 -25.67
N GLY A 309 -2.79 -19.75 -24.35
CA GLY A 309 -3.41 -20.70 -23.42
C GLY A 309 -4.94 -20.60 -23.30
N LYS A 310 -5.54 -19.50 -23.78
CA LYS A 310 -6.98 -19.21 -23.66
C LYS A 310 -7.71 -19.23 -25.00
N ASP A 311 -7.20 -18.49 -25.98
CA ASP A 311 -7.74 -18.38 -27.33
C ASP A 311 -6.59 -18.20 -28.36
N TYR A 312 -6.33 -19.26 -29.12
CA TYR A 312 -5.29 -19.28 -30.13
C TYR A 312 -5.49 -18.22 -31.22
N LYS A 313 -6.75 -17.93 -31.62
CA LYS A 313 -7.03 -16.96 -32.69
C LYS A 313 -6.71 -15.54 -32.23
N VAL A 314 -7.01 -15.20 -30.97
CA VAL A 314 -6.64 -13.91 -30.38
C VAL A 314 -5.12 -13.79 -30.26
N ALA A 315 -4.43 -14.86 -29.88
CA ALA A 315 -2.97 -14.87 -29.82
C ALA A 315 -2.31 -14.60 -31.19
N GLU A 316 -2.79 -15.20 -32.27
CA GLU A 316 -2.33 -14.91 -33.64
C GLU A 316 -2.55 -13.44 -34.04
N GLN A 317 -3.71 -12.87 -33.69
CA GLN A 317 -3.99 -11.44 -33.92
C GLN A 317 -2.99 -10.55 -33.15
N MET A 318 -2.68 -10.90 -31.90
CA MET A 318 -1.70 -10.17 -31.09
C MET A 318 -0.27 -10.25 -31.67
N VAL A 319 0.13 -11.41 -32.21
CA VAL A 319 1.42 -11.56 -32.90
C VAL A 319 1.48 -10.67 -34.15
N SER A 320 0.42 -10.64 -34.95
CA SER A 320 0.33 -9.76 -36.12
C SER A 320 0.40 -8.27 -35.73
N LEU A 321 -0.34 -7.86 -34.71
CA LEU A 321 -0.30 -6.48 -34.19
C LEU A 321 1.09 -6.10 -33.66
N LYS A 322 1.77 -7.00 -32.93
CA LYS A 322 3.14 -6.76 -32.45
C LYS A 322 4.10 -6.46 -33.61
N ARG A 323 4.04 -7.25 -34.69
CA ARG A 323 4.87 -7.01 -35.89
C ARG A 323 4.54 -5.67 -36.55
N GLN A 324 3.26 -5.29 -36.65
CA GLN A 324 2.85 -4.01 -37.22
C GLN A 324 3.32 -2.82 -36.37
N ILE A 325 3.28 -2.94 -35.04
CA ILE A 325 3.78 -1.92 -34.10
C ILE A 325 5.29 -1.74 -34.28
N GLU A 326 6.05 -2.82 -34.35
CA GLU A 326 7.50 -2.77 -34.56
C GLU A 326 7.86 -2.11 -35.90
N LEU A 327 7.12 -2.44 -36.97
CA LEU A 327 7.30 -1.84 -38.29
C LEU A 327 6.94 -0.34 -38.30
N ALA A 328 5.84 0.06 -37.64
CA ALA A 328 5.47 1.47 -37.52
C ALA A 328 6.53 2.30 -36.79
N PHE A 329 7.11 1.75 -35.71
CA PHE A 329 8.21 2.42 -35.01
C PHE A 329 9.54 2.38 -35.77
N ALA A 330 9.78 1.38 -36.62
CA ALA A 330 10.96 1.35 -37.49
C ALA A 330 10.85 2.37 -38.64
N ALA A 331 9.64 2.63 -39.14
CA ALA A 331 9.37 3.61 -40.19
C ALA A 331 9.23 5.06 -39.67
N ASP A 332 9.63 5.32 -38.43
CA ASP A 332 9.47 6.62 -37.73
C ASP A 332 8.04 7.17 -37.75
N ARG A 333 7.06 6.28 -37.57
CA ARG A 333 5.62 6.62 -37.45
C ARG A 333 5.09 6.32 -36.04
N PRO A 334 5.56 7.06 -35.02
CA PRO A 334 5.22 6.77 -33.62
C PRO A 334 3.71 6.87 -33.35
N GLY A 335 3.01 7.82 -33.97
CA GLY A 335 1.54 7.96 -33.81
C GLY A 335 0.77 6.70 -34.23
N GLN A 336 1.15 6.09 -35.36
CA GLN A 336 0.57 4.82 -35.82
C GLN A 336 0.94 3.66 -34.88
N GLY A 337 2.20 3.63 -34.41
CA GLY A 337 2.65 2.65 -33.42
C GLY A 337 1.80 2.68 -32.15
N PHE A 338 1.51 3.86 -31.58
CA PHE A 338 0.70 3.96 -30.37
C PHE A 338 -0.78 3.60 -30.57
N LEU A 339 -1.36 3.89 -31.73
CA LEU A 339 -2.72 3.45 -32.04
C LEU A 339 -2.80 1.92 -32.07
N LEU A 340 -1.84 1.26 -32.72
CA LEU A 340 -1.76 -0.20 -32.76
C LEU A 340 -1.48 -0.79 -31.37
N MET A 341 -0.65 -0.14 -30.53
CA MET A 341 -0.43 -0.56 -29.14
C MET A 341 -1.71 -0.53 -28.30
N ARG A 342 -2.60 0.45 -28.50
CA ARG A 342 -3.91 0.47 -27.82
C ARG A 342 -4.81 -0.68 -28.25
N GLN A 343 -4.80 -1.04 -29.53
CA GLN A 343 -5.53 -2.21 -30.04
C GLN A 343 -4.99 -3.51 -29.41
N PHE A 344 -3.66 -3.65 -29.33
CA PHE A 344 -3.03 -4.77 -28.65
C PHE A 344 -3.45 -4.85 -27.17
N GLN A 345 -3.44 -3.72 -26.46
CA GLN A 345 -3.85 -3.65 -25.05
C GLN A 345 -5.31 -4.06 -24.85
N ALA A 346 -6.22 -3.68 -25.77
CA ALA A 346 -7.62 -4.10 -25.71
C ALA A 346 -7.77 -5.63 -25.80
N LEU A 347 -7.04 -6.28 -26.72
CA LEU A 347 -7.03 -7.75 -26.84
C LEU A 347 -6.38 -8.42 -25.61
N ALA A 348 -5.29 -7.84 -25.10
CA ALA A 348 -4.64 -8.33 -23.89
C ALA A 348 -5.57 -8.25 -22.67
N LYS A 349 -6.35 -7.17 -22.54
CA LYS A 349 -7.34 -7.02 -21.45
C LYS A 349 -8.48 -8.02 -21.59
N GLN A 350 -8.97 -8.27 -22.79
CA GLN A 350 -10.02 -9.27 -23.04
C GLN A 350 -9.59 -10.68 -22.61
N THR A 351 -8.32 -11.03 -22.80
CA THR A 351 -7.81 -12.38 -22.51
C THR A 351 -7.31 -12.53 -21.06
N SER A 352 -6.59 -11.54 -20.53
CA SER A 352 -5.93 -11.63 -19.22
C SER A 352 -6.68 -10.95 -18.08
N ASN A 353 -7.65 -10.08 -18.39
CA ASN A 353 -8.30 -9.16 -17.44
C ASN A 353 -7.32 -8.22 -16.70
N VAL A 354 -6.08 -8.11 -17.18
CA VAL A 354 -5.02 -7.27 -16.60
C VAL A 354 -4.62 -6.20 -17.61
N ASP A 355 -4.38 -4.99 -17.12
CA ASP A 355 -3.89 -3.89 -17.94
C ASP A 355 -2.35 -3.93 -18.06
N MET A 356 -1.86 -4.17 -19.28
CA MET A 356 -0.43 -4.28 -19.61
C MET A 356 0.41 -3.06 -19.21
N PHE A 357 -0.18 -1.86 -19.09
CA PHE A 357 0.54 -0.64 -18.71
C PHE A 357 0.24 -0.16 -17.28
N ALA A 358 -0.53 -0.92 -16.50
CA ALA A 358 -0.77 -0.57 -15.11
C ALA A 358 0.54 -0.52 -14.31
N PRO A 359 0.82 0.59 -13.61
CA PRO A 359 2.02 0.72 -12.78
C PRO A 359 1.81 -0.07 -11.48
N GLY A 360 2.20 -1.34 -11.44
CA GLY A 360 2.19 -2.08 -10.17
C GLY A 360 2.26 -3.60 -10.21
N GLU A 361 1.98 -4.26 -11.32
CA GLU A 361 1.89 -5.73 -11.36
C GLU A 361 3.05 -6.34 -12.14
N SER A 362 4.24 -6.36 -11.55
CA SER A 362 5.39 -7.11 -12.10
C SER A 362 5.48 -8.54 -11.54
N ASN A 363 4.37 -9.13 -11.09
CA ASN A 363 4.39 -10.45 -10.45
C ASN A 363 3.33 -11.41 -11.04
N ILE A 364 3.20 -11.43 -12.36
CA ILE A 364 2.72 -12.64 -13.04
C ILE A 364 3.96 -13.53 -13.20
N GLY A 365 4.29 -14.27 -12.14
CA GLY A 365 5.30 -15.33 -12.22
C GLY A 365 4.89 -16.32 -13.32
N PRO A 366 5.85 -16.97 -13.99
CA PRO A 366 5.55 -18.01 -14.98
C PRO A 366 4.71 -19.09 -14.28
N GLY A 367 3.41 -19.10 -14.60
CA GLY A 367 2.45 -20.02 -14.01
C GLY A 367 2.91 -21.46 -14.23
N GLY A 368 3.01 -22.19 -13.13
CA GLY A 368 3.23 -23.63 -13.13
C GLY A 368 2.21 -24.32 -14.02
N LEU A 369 2.72 -25.28 -14.80
CA LEU A 369 1.93 -26.24 -15.54
C LEU A 369 0.84 -26.85 -14.63
N PRO A 370 -0.37 -27.13 -15.15
CA PRO A 370 -1.36 -27.89 -14.40
C PRO A 370 -0.77 -29.25 -14.03
N GLU A 371 -0.68 -29.49 -12.73
CA GLU A 371 -0.28 -30.76 -12.13
C GLU A 371 -1.22 -31.85 -12.67
N GLY A 372 -0.62 -32.84 -13.34
CA GLY A 372 -1.35 -33.92 -13.98
C GLY A 372 -2.21 -34.67 -12.96
N GLY A 373 -3.51 -34.70 -13.23
CA GLY A 373 -4.44 -35.54 -12.48
C GLY A 373 -4.01 -37.01 -12.56
N PRO A 374 -4.08 -37.76 -11.46
CA PRO A 374 -3.72 -39.17 -11.47
C PRO A 374 -4.70 -39.96 -12.34
N ILE A 375 -4.11 -40.76 -13.23
CA ILE A 375 -4.76 -41.78 -14.05
C ILE A 375 -5.50 -42.76 -13.11
N GLY A 376 -6.82 -42.63 -13.07
CA GLY A 376 -7.72 -43.58 -12.41
C GLY A 376 -7.78 -44.87 -13.23
N GLY A 377 -7.04 -45.89 -12.80
CA GLY A 377 -7.20 -47.26 -13.25
C GLY A 377 -8.45 -47.93 -12.63
N PRO A 378 -9.09 -48.88 -13.33
CA PRO A 378 -10.33 -49.51 -12.88
C PRO A 378 -10.01 -50.62 -11.89
N ARG A 379 -10.52 -50.53 -10.65
CA ARG A 379 -10.63 -51.69 -9.76
C ARG A 379 -12.08 -52.16 -9.75
N GLY A 380 -12.31 -53.25 -10.48
CA GLY A 380 -13.52 -54.02 -10.44
C GLY A 380 -13.76 -54.57 -9.04
N ASN A 381 -15.00 -54.46 -8.59
CA ASN A 381 -15.49 -55.13 -7.40
C ASN A 381 -16.48 -56.21 -7.87
N GLY A 382 -15.97 -57.42 -8.04
CA GLY A 382 -16.79 -58.63 -8.15
C GLY A 382 -16.91 -59.27 -6.76
N GLY A 383 -18.12 -59.71 -6.39
CA GLY A 383 -18.41 -60.48 -5.16
C GLY A 383 -17.76 -61.89 -5.17
N PRO A 384 -18.30 -62.93 -4.47
CA PRO A 384 -19.63 -63.04 -3.85
C PRO A 384 -19.67 -63.82 -2.49
N ASN A 385 -20.90 -63.97 -1.96
CA ASN A 385 -21.46 -65.15 -1.25
C ASN A 385 -20.80 -65.79 -0.01
N GLY A 386 -21.65 -66.04 1.01
CA GLY A 386 -21.70 -67.32 1.73
C GLY A 386 -21.65 -67.25 3.26
N GLY A 387 -22.78 -67.51 3.94
CA GLY A 387 -22.85 -67.85 5.39
C GLY A 387 -22.40 -69.30 5.65
N PRO A 388 -22.99 -70.10 6.57
CA PRO A 388 -23.77 -69.86 7.82
C PRO A 388 -23.11 -70.70 8.98
N PRO A 389 -23.77 -71.26 10.02
CA PRO A 389 -25.11 -71.09 10.62
C PRO A 389 -25.19 -70.31 11.93
#